data_AF-A0A2K3KM75-F1
#
_entry.id   AF-A0A2K3KM75-F1
#
_cell.length_a   1.000
_cell.length_b   1.000
_cell.length_c   1.000
_cell.angle_alpha   90.00
_cell.angle_beta   90.00
_cell.angle_gamma   90.00
#
_symmetry.space_group_name_H-M   'P 1'
#
loop_
_entity.id
_entity.type
_entity.pdbx_description
1 polymer ?
#
loop_
_entity_poly.entity_id
_entity_poly.type
_entity_poly.pdbx_seq_one_letter_code
_entity_poly.pdbx_strand_id
1 'polypeptide(L)' 'MDKCNVALSPAEPRSQLTKCAEEEDVDPTFYRKLIGSLRYLCNTRPDLAYSVGIASRFMERPK' A
#
# COMPACT_ATOMS: atom_id res chain seq x y z
N MET A 1 -6.28 -10.52 20.07
CA MET A 1 -5.79 -9.22 19.53
C MET A 1 -5.03 -8.48 20.64
N ASP A 2 -4.22 -9.19 21.42
CA ASP A 2 -3.82 -8.72 22.77
C ASP A 2 -2.36 -8.23 22.84
N LYS A 3 -1.70 -8.13 21.69
CA LYS A 3 -0.32 -7.63 21.55
C LYS A 3 -0.14 -6.81 20.27
N CYS A 4 -0.95 -5.77 20.09
CA CYS A 4 -0.66 -4.75 19.07
C CYS A 4 -0.07 -3.52 19.76
N ASN A 5 1.13 -3.12 19.33
CA ASN A 5 1.71 -1.84 19.74
C ASN A 5 0.87 -0.72 19.13
N VAL A 6 0.60 0.33 19.90
CA VAL A 6 -0.12 1.50 19.41
C VAL A 6 0.74 2.18 18.36
N ALA A 7 0.36 2.06 17.10
CA ALA A 7 1.02 2.74 15.99
C ALA A 7 0.22 3.99 15.63
N LEU A 8 0.87 5.16 15.68
CA LEU A 8 0.27 6.43 15.27
C LEU A 8 0.04 6.52 13.76
N SER A 9 0.85 5.80 13.00
CA SER A 9 0.79 5.73 11.55
C SER A 9 0.89 4.27 11.13
N PRO A 10 0.03 3.79 10.20
CA PRO A 10 0.08 2.43 9.68
C PRO A 10 1.30 2.16 8.78
N ALA A 11 2.06 3.20 8.40
CA ALA A 11 3.32 3.06 7.68
C ALA A 11 4.46 3.83 8.36
N GLU A 12 5.67 3.29 8.25
CA GLU A 12 6.87 3.99 8.71
C GLU A 12 7.12 5.25 7.86
N PRO A 13 7.27 6.42 8.48
CA PRO A 13 7.62 7.64 7.77
C PRO A 13 8.93 7.46 7.00
N ARG A 14 8.95 7.86 5.73
CA ARG A 14 10.13 7.78 4.83
C ARG A 14 10.56 6.36 4.45
N SER A 15 9.71 5.34 4.61
CA SER A 15 9.96 4.04 3.99
C SER A 15 10.03 4.21 2.46
N GLN A 16 11.20 3.90 1.89
CA GLN A 16 11.45 3.97 0.46
C GLN A 16 11.12 2.61 -0.14
N LEU A 17 9.94 2.48 -0.75
CA LEU A 17 9.63 1.30 -1.55
C LEU A 17 10.45 1.36 -2.84
N THR A 18 11.24 0.32 -3.09
CA THR A 18 11.98 0.13 -4.34
C THR A 18 11.42 -1.09 -5.06
N LYS A 19 11.57 -1.12 -6.40
CA LYS A 19 11.21 -2.30 -7.18
C LYS A 19 12.32 -3.34 -7.00
N CYS A 20 12.01 -4.49 -6.42
CA CYS A 20 12.93 -5.63 -6.40
C CYS A 20 12.99 -6.28 -7.79
N ALA A 21 14.19 -6.39 -8.35
CA ALA A 21 14.37 -7.00 -9.67
C ALA A 21 14.02 -8.50 -9.65
N GLU A 22 14.24 -9.16 -8.52
CA GLU A 22 14.10 -10.62 -8.33
C GLU A 22 12.67 -11.08 -7.99
N GLU A 23 11.74 -10.14 -7.74
CA GLU A 23 10.34 -10.46 -7.46
C GLU A 23 9.52 -10.68 -8.75
N GLU A 24 8.59 -11.63 -8.68
CA GLU A 24 7.66 -11.98 -9.76
C GLU A 24 6.68 -10.83 -10.01
N ASP A 25 6.33 -10.59 -11.28
CA ASP A 25 5.35 -9.56 -11.59
C ASP A 25 3.95 -9.98 -11.12
N VAL A 26 3.22 -9.06 -10.48
CA VAL A 26 1.83 -9.25 -10.08
C VAL A 26 0.91 -8.88 -11.24
N ASP A 27 -0.25 -9.52 -11.37
CA ASP A 27 -1.26 -9.09 -12.36
C ASP A 27 -1.62 -7.60 -12.16
N PRO A 28 -1.36 -6.73 -13.15
CA PRO A 28 -1.67 -5.31 -13.04
C PRO A 28 -3.15 -5.03 -12.83
N THR A 29 -4.04 -5.88 -13.35
CA THR A 29 -5.49 -5.69 -13.21
C THR A 29 -5.91 -5.93 -11.76
N PHE A 30 -5.45 -7.03 -11.18
CA PHE A 30 -5.64 -7.35 -9.77
C PHE A 30 -5.08 -6.25 -8.86
N TYR A 31 -3.84 -5.82 -9.10
CA TYR A 31 -3.19 -4.78 -8.30
C TYR A 31 -3.98 -3.45 -8.34
N ARG A 32 -4.45 -3.02 -9.52
CA ARG A 32 -5.28 -1.80 -9.66
C ARG A 32 -6.62 -1.92 -8.92
N LYS A 33 -7.27 -3.09 -8.96
CA LYS A 33 -8.51 -3.35 -8.19
C LYS A 33 -8.26 -3.24 -6.68
N LEU A 34 -7.13 -3.78 -6.21
CA LEU A 34 -6.73 -3.71 -4.81
C LEU A 34 -6.47 -2.26 -4.37
N ILE A 35 -5.71 -1.48 -5.13
CA ILE A 35 -5.48 -0.05 -4.86
C ILE A 35 -6.80 0.74 -4.87
N GLY A 36 -7.72 0.44 -5.80
CA GLY A 36 -9.05 1.05 -5.83
C GLY A 36 -9.86 0.75 -4.57
N SER A 37 -9.84 -0.49 -4.11
CA SER A 37 -10.53 -0.92 -2.88
C SER A 37 -9.94 -0.27 -1.64
N LEU A 38 -8.61 -0.16 -1.56
CA LEU A 38 -7.93 0.54 -0.46
C LEU A 38 -8.24 2.04 -0.46
N ARG A 39 -8.34 2.66 -1.64
CA ARG A 39 -8.70 4.07 -1.76
C ARG A 39 -10.12 4.36 -1.28
N TYR A 40 -11.04 3.40 -1.46
CA TYR A 40 -12.37 3.50 -0.86
C TYR A 40 -12.30 3.53 0.67
N LEU A 41 -11.47 2.68 1.28
CA LEU A 41 -11.27 2.65 2.74
C LEU A 41 -10.66 3.93 3.29
N CYS A 42 -9.81 4.63 2.53
CA CYS A 42 -9.21 5.91 2.94
C CYS A 42 -10.25 6.98 3.33
N ASN A 43 -11.49 6.90 2.81
CA ASN A 43 -12.56 7.83 3.20
C ASN A 43 -12.99 7.68 4.66
N THR A 44 -12.87 6.47 5.22
CA THR A 44 -13.21 6.15 6.62
C THR A 44 -11.97 6.03 7.51
N ARG A 45 -10.82 5.78 6.90
CA ARG A 45 -9.51 5.56 7.53
C ARG A 45 -8.44 6.41 6.84
N PRO A 46 -8.43 7.74 7.07
CA PRO A 46 -7.49 8.65 6.41
C PRO A 46 -6.03 8.37 6.78
N ASP A 47 -5.78 7.66 7.88
CA ASP A 47 -4.46 7.18 8.29
C ASP A 47 -3.79 6.29 7.23
N LEU A 48 -4.57 5.61 6.38
CA LEU A 48 -4.08 4.75 5.31
C LEU A 48 -3.70 5.53 4.03
N ALA A 49 -4.12 6.79 3.90
CA ALA A 49 -4.01 7.54 2.65
C ALA A 49 -2.54 7.67 2.18
N TYR A 50 -1.61 7.86 3.11
CA TYR A 50 -0.19 7.93 2.81
C TYR A 50 0.32 6.61 2.21
N SER A 51 0.07 5.49 2.89
CA SER A 51 0.51 4.15 2.47
C SER A 51 -0.06 3.77 1.10
N VAL A 52 -1.37 4.01 0.90
CA VAL A 52 -2.05 3.74 -0.37
C VAL A 52 -1.51 4.63 -1.49
N GLY A 53 -1.20 5.90 -1.18
CA GLY A 53 -0.58 6.83 -2.12
C GLY A 53 0.79 6.34 -2.60
N ILE A 54 1.65 5.88 -1.70
CA ILE A 54 2.96 5.32 -2.05
C ILE A 54 2.80 4.04 -2.90
N ALA A 55 1.96 3.10 -2.49
CA ALA A 55 1.71 1.85 -3.23
C ALA A 55 1.18 2.11 -4.65
N SER A 56 0.34 3.14 -4.82
CA SER A 56 -0.24 3.49 -6.12
C SER A 56 0.81 3.83 -7.21
N ARG A 57 2.05 4.17 -6.83
CA ARG A 57 3.15 4.45 -7.77
C ARG A 57 3.61 3.22 -8.57
N PHE A 58 3.29 2.01 -8.11
CA PHE A 58 3.74 0.76 -8.70
C PHE A 58 2.71 0.10 -9.63
N MET A 59 1.57 0.74 -9.90
CA MET A 59 0.45 0.17 -10.70
C MET A 59 0.75 -0.10 -12.18
N GLU A 60 1.88 0.40 -12.71
CA GLU A 60 2.30 0.17 -14.10
C GLU A 60 2.92 -1.21 -14.30
N ARG A 61 3.84 -1.58 -13.40
CA ARG A 61 4.50 -2.89 -13.32
C ARG A 61 4.61 -3.25 -11.83
N PRO A 62 3.54 -3.80 -11.25
CA PRO A 62 3.55 -4.25 -9.87
C PRO A 62 4.35 -5.55 -9.77
N LYS A 63 5.05 -5.69 -8.66
CA LYS A 63 5.90 -6.81 -8.27
C LYS A 63 5.56 -7.15 -6.82
#